data_AF-A0AAX3WQC2-F1
#
_entry.id   AF-A0AAX3WQC2-F1
#
_cell.length_a   1.000
_cell.length_b   1.000
_cell.length_c   1.000
_cell.angle_alpha   90.00
_cell.angle_beta   90.00
_cell.angle_gamma   90.00
#
_symmetry.space_group_name_H-M   'P 1'
#
loop_
_entity.id
_entity.type
_entity.pdbx_description
1 polymer ?
#
loop_
_entity_poly.entity_id
_entity_poly.type
_entity_poly.pdbx_seq_one_letter_code
_entity_poly.pdbx_strand_id
1 'polypeptide(L)' 'MSQSKAKKKRMHLKRTKGKNVEIDRQSSPFSTHERVTKTRQETLERNFTKYKKQRIDE' A
#
# COMPACT_ATOMS: atom_id res chain seq x y z
N MET A 1 10.23 -15.30 1.78
CA MET A 1 8.87 -15.24 1.18
C MET A 1 8.77 -16.25 0.04
N SER A 2 8.06 -17.36 0.23
CA SER A 2 7.90 -18.36 -0.83
C SER A 2 6.91 -17.88 -1.89
N GLN A 3 7.11 -18.30 -3.15
CA GLN A 3 6.15 -18.00 -4.21
C GLN A 3 4.86 -18.80 -4.01
N SER A 4 3.72 -18.15 -4.22
CA SER A 4 2.43 -18.83 -4.19
C SER A 4 2.34 -19.94 -5.25
N LYS A 5 1.59 -21.01 -4.96
CA LYS A 5 1.35 -22.12 -5.91
C LYS A 5 0.78 -21.59 -7.24
N ALA A 6 -0.09 -20.58 -7.19
CA ALA A 6 -0.66 -19.94 -8.37
C ALA A 6 0.40 -19.25 -9.24
N LYS A 7 1.36 -18.52 -8.63
CA LYS A 7 2.46 -17.87 -9.36
C LYS A 7 3.34 -18.90 -10.05
N LYS A 8 3.67 -20.02 -9.37
CA LYS A 8 4.45 -21.12 -9.96
C LYS A 8 3.76 -21.72 -11.20
N LYS A 9 2.43 -21.96 -11.13
CA LYS A 9 1.64 -22.45 -12.28
C LYS A 9 1.62 -21.45 -13.44
N ARG A 10 1.42 -20.14 -13.18
CA ARG A 10 1.48 -19.12 -14.24
C ARG A 10 2.83 -19.08 -14.95
N MET A 11 3.93 -19.15 -14.19
CA MET A 11 5.28 -19.17 -14.75
C MET A 11 5.52 -20.42 -15.61
N HIS A 12 5.00 -21.59 -15.20
CA HIS A 12 5.08 -22.80 -16.00
C HIS A 12 4.32 -22.65 -17.34
N LEU A 13 3.07 -22.17 -17.31
CA LEU A 13 2.28 -21.93 -18.52
C LEU A 13 2.90 -20.89 -19.46
N LYS A 14 3.52 -19.84 -18.91
CA LYS A 14 4.25 -18.84 -19.69
C LYS A 14 5.45 -19.47 -20.42
N ARG A 15 6.16 -20.41 -19.79
CA ARG A 15 7.29 -21.11 -20.40
C ARG A 15 6.87 -22.15 -21.44
N THR A 16 5.81 -22.92 -21.17
CA THR A 16 5.41 -24.05 -22.04
C THR A 16 4.50 -23.64 -23.18
N LYS A 17 3.59 -22.68 -22.95
CA LYS A 17 2.56 -22.28 -23.92
C LYS A 17 2.69 -20.82 -24.37
N GLY A 18 3.67 -20.07 -23.84
CA GLY A 18 3.85 -18.64 -24.15
C GLY A 18 2.74 -17.71 -23.61
N LYS A 19 1.66 -18.25 -23.02
CA LYS A 19 0.49 -17.45 -22.58
C LYS A 19 0.83 -16.60 -21.36
N ASN A 20 0.72 -15.28 -21.49
CA ASN A 20 0.93 -14.32 -20.40
C ASN A 20 -0.37 -13.62 -19.99
N VAL A 21 -1.06 -14.20 -19.00
CA VAL A 21 -2.35 -13.70 -18.48
C VAL A 21 -2.22 -12.36 -17.74
N GLU A 22 -1.01 -11.91 -17.43
CA GLU A 22 -0.80 -10.62 -16.76
C GLU A 22 -1.00 -9.43 -17.71
N ILE A 23 -0.93 -9.64 -19.03
CA ILE A 23 -1.17 -8.60 -20.04
C ILE A 23 -2.67 -8.27 -20.13
N ASP A 24 -3.52 -9.30 -20.10
CA ASP A 24 -4.97 -9.14 -20.21
C ASP A 24 -5.60 -8.63 -18.90
N ARG A 25 -4.83 -8.62 -17.81
CA ARG A 25 -5.32 -8.21 -16.49
C ARG A 25 -5.31 -6.69 -16.38
N GLN A 26 -6.46 -6.11 -16.08
CA GLN A 26 -6.60 -4.68 -15.82
C GLN A 26 -5.64 -4.23 -14.70
N SER A 27 -4.93 -3.12 -14.93
CA SER A 27 -4.08 -2.47 -13.94
C SER A 27 -4.69 -1.13 -13.54
N SER A 28 -4.56 -0.76 -12.27
CA SER A 28 -4.97 0.56 -11.78
C SER A 28 -3.73 1.42 -11.60
N PRO A 29 -3.66 2.63 -12.19
CA PRO A 29 -2.52 3.53 -12.02
C PRO A 29 -2.53 4.25 -10.66
N PHE A 30 -3.63 4.18 -9.91
CA PHE A 30 -3.77 4.82 -8.61
C PHE A 30 -4.33 3.87 -7.54
N SER A 31 -4.10 4.26 -6.29
CA SER A 31 -4.62 3.58 -5.10
C SER A 31 -6.13 3.79 -4.98
N THR A 32 -6.89 2.70 -4.92
CA THR A 32 -8.36 2.72 -4.79
C THR A 32 -8.85 2.67 -3.34
N HIS A 33 -7.95 2.82 -2.37
CA HIS A 33 -8.31 2.75 -0.95
C HIS A 33 -9.12 3.99 -0.57
N GLU A 34 -10.12 3.81 0.29
CA GLU A 34 -10.82 4.93 0.90
C GLU A 34 -9.85 5.74 1.77
N ARG A 35 -9.87 7.06 1.59
CA ARG A 35 -9.03 7.98 2.34
C ARG A 35 -9.90 8.68 3.38
N VAL A 36 -9.58 8.46 4.65
CA VAL A 36 -10.26 9.10 5.77
C VAL A 36 -9.33 10.13 6.39
N THR A 37 -9.90 11.27 6.80
CA THR A 37 -9.15 12.29 7.55
C THR A 37 -8.86 11.81 8.97
N LYS A 38 -7.87 12.44 9.61
CA LYS A 38 -7.50 12.10 10.98
C LYS A 38 -8.66 12.26 11.97
N THR A 39 -8.68 11.38 12.97
CA THR A 39 -9.66 11.46 14.07
C THR A 39 -9.32 12.59 15.03
N ARG A 40 -10.28 12.98 15.90
CA ARG A 40 -10.04 13.98 16.95
C ARG A 40 -8.80 13.63 17.79
N GLN A 41 -8.67 12.38 18.20
CA GLN A 41 -7.53 11.93 19.00
C GLN A 41 -6.20 12.09 18.23
N GLU A 42 -6.13 11.60 16.99
CA GLU A 42 -4.94 11.71 16.14
C GLU A 42 -4.54 13.17 15.86
N THR A 43 -5.52 14.07 15.76
CA THR A 43 -5.25 15.51 15.59
C THR A 43 -4.70 16.14 16.86
N LEU A 44 -5.23 15.79 18.05
CA LEU A 44 -4.73 16.28 19.32
C LEU A 44 -3.28 15.81 19.57
N GLU A 45 -3.01 14.52 19.38
CA GLU A 45 -1.65 13.95 19.50
C GLU A 45 -0.69 14.64 18.52
N ARG A 46 -1.13 14.88 17.28
CA ARG A 46 -0.33 15.62 16.29
C ARG A 46 -0.05 17.06 16.74
N ASN A 47 -0.97 17.74 17.42
CA ASN A 47 -0.74 19.12 17.88
C ASN A 47 0.37 19.23 18.93
N PHE A 48 0.54 18.20 19.77
CA PHE A 48 1.61 18.15 20.76
C PHE A 48 2.94 17.66 20.18
N THR A 49 2.91 16.81 19.17
CA THR A 49 4.11 16.11 18.66
C THR A 49 4.70 16.71 17.37
N LYS A 50 3.87 17.34 16.53
CA LYS A 50 4.29 17.80 15.19
C LYS A 50 5.36 18.89 15.24
N TYR A 51 5.25 19.81 16.18
CA TYR A 51 6.22 20.89 16.36
C TYR A 51 6.80 20.77 17.76
N LYS A 52 8.13 20.80 17.86
CA LYS A 52 8.83 20.83 19.14
C LYS A 52 8.61 22.20 19.77
N LYS A 53 7.47 22.39 20.44
CA LYS A 53 7.21 23.60 21.21
C LYS A 53 8.24 23.65 22.34
N GLN A 54 9.09 24.67 22.33
CA GLN A 54 9.87 24.99 23.51
C GLN A 54 8.86 25.48 24.55
N ARG A 55 8.80 24.82 25.72
CA ARG A 55 8.16 25.43 26.87
C ARG A 55 9.06 26.59 27.25
N ILE A 56 8.60 27.80 26.96
CA ILE A 56 9.16 28.98 27.63
C ILE A 56 8.49 28.92 28.99
N ASP A 57 9.23 28.40 29.97
CA ASP A 57 8.83 28.46 31.36
C ASP A 57 8.95 29.94 31.77
N GLU A 58 7.82 30.62 31.94
CA GLU A 58 7.71 31.92 32.63
C GLU A 58 7.58 31.70 34.13
#